data_AF-A0A4S4K9Q3-F1
#
_entry.id   AF-A0A4S4K9Q3-F1
#
_cell.length_a   1.000
_cell.length_b   1.000
_cell.length_c   1.000
_cell.angle_alpha   90.00
_cell.angle_beta   90.00
_cell.angle_gamma   90.00
#
_symmetry.space_group_name_H-M   'P 1'
#
loop_
_entity.id
_entity.type
_entity.pdbx_description
1 polymer ?
#
loop_
_entity_poly.entity_id
_entity_poly.type
_entity_poly.pdbx_seq_one_letter_code
_entity_poly.pdbx_strand_id
1 'polypeptide(L)'
;PASFSAGTDLKRYGLPWRKEILAMGLRNPEMTEYHALLSDGLISEDTLSICKTAIDAHKTRRFNATSRVLFAFGQPFYIRFGRFSKFYVIDTSGYQERIIDVLWVYPFNENGPLYRSGSAICCFELSNLPEHEGTRSVVIRVLKILEPITQTPQDDPRIHLPEVVEGGLLKGWLNKVTRYKIRKDEKLTGDQRRGLRYLKEYPEAIVSALS
;
A
#
# COMPACT_ATOMS: atom_id res chain seq x y z
N PRO A 1 9.33 -21.48 -2.45
CA PRO A 1 10.37 -22.16 -1.63
C PRO A 1 10.75 -23.51 -2.26
N ALA A 2 12.05 -23.78 -2.47
CA ALA A 2 12.52 -24.94 -3.26
C ALA A 2 12.47 -26.31 -2.53
N SER A 3 12.08 -26.33 -1.25
CA SER A 3 12.06 -27.52 -0.39
C SER A 3 10.74 -28.30 -0.40
N PHE A 4 9.68 -27.79 -1.05
CA PHE A 4 8.37 -28.45 -1.11
C PHE A 4 8.23 -29.21 -2.43
N SER A 5 7.99 -30.53 -2.33
CA SER A 5 7.77 -31.41 -3.49
C SER A 5 6.43 -31.16 -4.20
N ALA A 6 5.44 -30.67 -3.46
CA ALA A 6 4.17 -30.16 -3.98
C ALA A 6 3.57 -29.15 -3.00
N GLY A 7 2.74 -28.24 -3.51
CA GLY A 7 2.01 -27.27 -2.72
C GLY A 7 1.45 -26.13 -3.57
N THR A 8 0.51 -25.38 -3.02
CA THR A 8 0.01 -24.13 -3.58
C THR A 8 -0.03 -23.10 -2.47
N ASP A 9 0.55 -21.93 -2.69
CA ASP A 9 0.52 -20.85 -1.70
C ASP A 9 -0.93 -20.50 -1.36
N LEU A 10 -1.26 -20.50 -0.06
CA LEU A 10 -2.55 -20.02 0.43
C LEU A 10 -2.76 -18.60 -0.08
N LYS A 11 -3.82 -18.31 -0.83
CA LYS A 11 -4.10 -16.96 -1.36
C LYS A 11 -5.22 -16.27 -0.58
N ARG A 12 -5.08 -14.96 -0.35
CA ARG A 12 -6.08 -14.09 0.31
C ARG A 12 -6.33 -12.86 -0.55
N TYR A 13 -7.57 -12.69 -1.02
CA TYR A 13 -7.94 -11.65 -2.00
C TYR A 13 -7.09 -11.74 -3.28
N GLY A 14 -6.84 -12.95 -3.77
CA GLY A 14 -6.04 -13.23 -4.98
C GLY A 14 -4.52 -13.15 -4.80
N LEU A 15 -4.02 -12.42 -3.79
CA LEU A 15 -2.59 -12.34 -3.47
C LEU A 15 -2.14 -13.50 -2.56
N PRO A 16 -0.84 -13.90 -2.58
CA PRO A 16 -0.28 -14.78 -1.57
C PRO A 16 -0.58 -14.29 -0.14
N TRP A 17 -1.02 -15.21 0.73
CA TRP A 17 -1.29 -14.93 2.13
C TRP A 17 0.01 -14.61 2.83
N ARG A 18 0.08 -13.42 3.43
CA ARG A 18 1.22 -12.97 4.23
C ARG A 18 0.74 -12.33 5.52
N LYS A 19 1.47 -12.56 6.60
CA LYS A 19 1.25 -11.90 7.89
C LYS A 19 2.30 -10.81 8.03
N GLU A 20 1.87 -9.55 7.85
CA GLU A 20 2.76 -8.39 8.00
C GLU A 20 3.39 -8.40 9.41
N ILE A 21 4.72 -8.29 9.51
CA ILE A 21 5.42 -8.43 10.79
C ILE A 21 4.96 -7.43 11.86
N LEU A 22 4.61 -6.21 11.45
CA LEU A 22 4.05 -5.18 12.32
C LEU A 22 2.64 -5.52 12.84
N ALA A 23 1.91 -6.44 12.20
CA ALA A 23 0.58 -6.86 12.64
C ALA A 23 0.61 -7.77 13.88
N MET A 24 1.73 -8.44 14.15
CA MET A 24 1.80 -9.53 15.13
C MET A 24 1.82 -9.01 16.57
N GLY A 25 2.74 -8.08 16.89
CA GLY A 25 2.90 -7.50 18.23
C GLY A 25 1.78 -6.57 18.68
N LEU A 26 0.85 -6.25 17.77
CA LEU A 26 -0.39 -5.53 18.08
C LEU A 26 -1.55 -6.45 18.49
N ARG A 27 -1.34 -7.77 18.39
CA ARG A 27 -2.34 -8.81 18.68
C ARG A 27 -1.87 -9.85 19.69
N ASN A 28 -0.55 -10.02 19.83
CA ASN A 28 0.06 -10.89 20.83
C ASN A 28 1.07 -10.08 21.67
N PRO A 29 0.71 -9.65 22.90
CA PRO A 29 1.62 -8.96 23.83
C PRO A 29 2.80 -9.81 24.29
N GLU A 30 2.66 -11.14 24.28
CA GLU A 30 3.70 -12.11 24.67
C GLU A 30 4.73 -12.33 23.55
N MET A 31 4.51 -11.75 22.36
CA MET A 31 5.45 -11.74 21.23
C MET A 31 5.90 -13.14 20.77
N THR A 32 5.18 -14.21 21.13
CA THR A 32 5.55 -15.62 20.90
C THR A 32 5.91 -15.93 19.45
N GLU A 33 5.21 -15.29 18.52
CA GLU A 33 5.43 -15.43 17.07
C GLU A 33 6.77 -14.83 16.61
N TYR A 34 7.26 -13.78 17.26
CA TYR A 34 8.59 -13.22 17.00
C TYR A 34 9.70 -14.07 17.62
N HIS A 35 9.44 -14.71 18.77
CA HIS A 35 10.41 -15.65 19.34
C HIS A 35 10.66 -16.83 18.40
N ALA A 36 9.62 -17.39 17.78
CA ALA A 36 9.78 -18.39 16.72
C ALA A 36 10.57 -17.83 15.52
N LEU A 37 10.19 -16.66 14.98
CA LEU A 37 10.88 -16.05 13.83
C LEU A 37 12.37 -15.71 14.11
N LEU A 38 12.72 -15.36 15.36
CA LEU A 38 14.11 -15.17 15.79
C LEU A 38 14.85 -16.51 15.89
N SER A 39 14.26 -17.52 16.52
CA SER A 39 14.86 -18.86 16.66
C SER A 39 15.08 -19.55 15.32
N ASP A 40 14.18 -19.34 14.36
CA ASP A 40 14.28 -19.85 12.98
C ASP A 40 15.25 -19.01 12.10
N GLY A 41 15.81 -17.91 12.62
CA GLY A 41 16.71 -17.02 11.89
C GLY A 41 16.03 -16.21 10.77
N LEU A 42 14.70 -16.12 10.78
CA LEU A 42 13.89 -15.46 9.74
C LEU A 42 13.84 -13.93 9.90
N ILE A 43 14.20 -13.41 11.09
CA ILE A 43 14.36 -11.98 11.40
C ILE A 43 15.56 -11.76 12.32
N SER A 44 16.10 -10.54 12.37
CA SER A 44 17.09 -10.14 13.37
C SER A 44 16.46 -9.40 14.57
N GLU A 45 17.19 -9.30 15.68
CA GLU A 45 16.82 -8.47 16.82
C GLU A 45 16.71 -6.98 16.42
N ASP A 46 17.51 -6.51 15.46
CA ASP A 46 17.37 -5.15 14.92
C ASP A 46 16.02 -4.96 14.21
N THR A 47 15.63 -5.91 13.35
CA THR A 47 14.30 -5.91 12.71
C THR A 47 13.18 -5.89 13.75
N LEU A 48 13.31 -6.68 14.82
CA LEU A 48 12.35 -6.70 15.93
C LEU A 48 12.32 -5.37 16.70
N SER A 49 13.48 -4.76 16.95
CA SER A 49 13.63 -3.47 17.63
C SER A 49 13.00 -2.33 16.82
N ILE A 50 13.23 -2.30 15.50
CA ILE A 50 12.58 -1.38 14.55
C ILE A 50 11.05 -1.58 14.56
N CYS A 51 10.58 -2.84 14.55
CA CYS A 51 9.15 -3.16 14.62
C CYS A 51 8.49 -2.69 15.93
N LYS A 52 9.13 -2.97 17.07
CA LYS A 52 8.69 -2.49 18.40
C LYS A 52 8.62 -0.95 18.44
N THR A 53 9.68 -0.28 17.99
CA THR A 53 9.78 1.19 17.95
C THR A 53 8.69 1.81 17.07
N ALA A 54 8.40 1.22 15.91
CA ALA A 54 7.32 1.69 15.03
C ALA A 54 5.92 1.43 15.62
N ILE A 55 5.68 0.26 16.22
CA ILE A 55 4.44 -0.03 16.95
C ILE A 55 4.22 1.01 18.04
N ASP A 56 5.25 1.32 18.83
CA ASP A 56 5.20 2.28 19.92
C ASP A 56 4.94 3.72 19.44
N ALA A 57 5.68 4.20 18.44
CA ALA A 57 5.45 5.52 17.85
C ALA A 57 4.06 5.66 17.21
N HIS A 58 3.48 4.56 16.72
CA HIS A 58 2.16 4.53 16.08
C HIS A 58 1.01 4.02 16.99
N LYS A 59 1.22 3.91 18.32
CA LYS A 59 0.21 3.48 19.31
C LYS A 59 -1.15 4.21 19.19
N THR A 60 -1.15 5.46 18.71
CA THR A 60 -2.37 6.26 18.50
C THR A 60 -3.13 5.98 17.19
N ARG A 61 -2.55 5.27 16.21
CA ARG A 61 -3.11 5.12 14.84
C ARG A 61 -3.07 3.69 14.28
N ARG A 62 -3.48 2.72 15.11
CA ARG A 62 -4.05 1.39 14.76
C ARG A 62 -3.63 0.81 13.40
N PHE A 63 -2.36 0.41 13.29
CA PHE A 63 -1.97 -0.64 12.34
C PHE A 63 -2.86 -1.87 12.60
N ASN A 64 -3.37 -2.53 11.56
CA ASN A 64 -4.31 -3.65 11.70
C ASN A 64 -4.20 -4.64 10.53
N ALA A 65 -5.07 -5.66 10.49
CA ALA A 65 -5.00 -6.74 9.49
C ALA A 65 -5.20 -6.31 8.02
N THR A 66 -5.72 -5.10 7.75
CA THR A 66 -5.77 -4.52 6.39
C THR A 66 -4.62 -3.55 6.09
N SER A 67 -3.80 -3.20 7.08
CA SER A 67 -2.56 -2.44 6.84
C SER A 67 -1.57 -3.27 6.01
N ARG A 68 -0.78 -2.59 5.17
CA ARG A 68 0.22 -3.24 4.30
C ARG A 68 1.54 -2.49 4.38
N VAL A 69 2.63 -3.24 4.48
CA VAL A 69 3.99 -2.69 4.35
C VAL A 69 4.37 -2.71 2.87
N LEU A 70 4.91 -1.58 2.40
CA LEU A 70 5.35 -1.36 1.03
C LEU A 70 6.82 -0.92 1.02
N PHE A 71 7.58 -1.42 0.06
CA PHE A 71 9.00 -1.09 -0.13
C PHE A 71 9.39 -0.88 -1.60
N ALA A 72 8.56 -1.37 -2.53
CA ALA A 72 8.81 -1.27 -3.97
C ALA A 72 7.63 -0.64 -4.73
N PHE A 73 7.93 -0.01 -5.87
CA PHE A 73 6.95 0.12 -6.93
C PHE A 73 6.64 -1.25 -7.56
N GLY A 74 5.50 -1.37 -8.23
CA GLY A 74 4.99 -2.64 -8.77
C GLY A 74 4.40 -3.58 -7.72
N GLN A 75 4.88 -3.54 -6.47
CA GLN A 75 4.43 -4.38 -5.35
C GLN A 75 2.90 -4.33 -5.16
N PRO A 76 2.17 -5.44 -5.35
CA PRO A 76 0.73 -5.43 -5.26
C PRO A 76 0.19 -5.34 -3.83
N PHE A 77 -0.94 -4.65 -3.69
CA PHE A 77 -1.70 -4.49 -2.47
C PHE A 77 -3.22 -4.47 -2.73
N TYR A 78 -3.99 -4.88 -1.72
CA TYR A 78 -5.44 -4.89 -1.76
C TYR A 78 -6.02 -3.53 -1.34
N ILE A 79 -6.92 -2.97 -2.14
CA ILE A 79 -7.76 -1.81 -1.81
C ILE A 79 -9.21 -2.29 -1.66
N ARG A 80 -9.90 -1.85 -0.61
CA ARG A 80 -11.37 -1.92 -0.52
C ARG A 80 -11.97 -0.53 -0.69
N PHE A 81 -12.80 -0.34 -1.70
CA PHE A 81 -13.46 0.93 -1.96
C PHE A 81 -14.51 1.24 -0.87
N GLY A 82 -14.78 2.53 -0.67
CA GLY A 82 -15.57 3.02 0.47
C GLY A 82 -14.90 2.89 1.85
N ARG A 83 -13.63 2.45 1.95
CA ARG A 83 -12.91 2.31 3.22
C ARG A 83 -11.43 2.74 3.13
N PHE A 84 -10.96 3.46 4.14
CA PHE A 84 -9.63 4.06 4.12
C PHE A 84 -8.56 2.95 4.18
N SER A 85 -7.73 2.89 3.14
CA SER A 85 -6.56 2.00 3.08
C SER A 85 -5.33 2.74 3.61
N LYS A 86 -4.67 2.16 4.62
CA LYS A 86 -3.46 2.67 5.27
C LYS A 86 -2.25 1.80 4.94
N PHE A 87 -1.18 2.45 4.50
CA PHE A 87 0.07 1.83 4.09
C PHE A 87 1.21 2.28 5.00
N TYR A 88 2.28 1.52 4.97
CA TYR A 88 3.48 1.75 5.76
C TYR A 88 4.66 1.60 4.81
N VAL A 89 5.47 2.63 4.61
CA VAL A 89 6.64 2.56 3.72
C VAL A 89 7.91 2.44 4.54
N ILE A 90 8.81 1.55 4.13
CA ILE A 90 10.14 1.43 4.73
C ILE A 90 11.07 2.48 4.08
N ASP A 91 11.55 3.41 4.89
CA ASP A 91 12.65 4.31 4.57
C ASP A 91 13.98 3.66 4.98
N THR A 92 14.80 3.28 3.99
CA THR A 92 16.16 2.75 4.18
C THR A 92 17.23 3.76 3.70
N SER A 93 16.91 5.07 3.66
CA SER A 93 17.79 6.10 3.08
C SER A 93 18.70 6.80 4.11
N GLY A 94 18.48 6.57 5.40
CA GLY A 94 19.35 7.01 6.50
C GLY A 94 20.05 5.84 7.19
N TYR A 95 20.91 6.16 8.17
CA TYR A 95 21.69 5.20 8.98
C TYR A 95 20.86 4.19 9.79
N GLN A 96 19.54 4.36 9.87
CA GLN A 96 18.61 3.44 10.52
C GLN A 96 17.36 3.34 9.65
N GLU A 97 16.84 2.12 9.46
CA GLU A 97 15.57 1.93 8.77
C GLU A 97 14.42 2.50 9.60
N ARG A 98 13.44 3.11 8.91
CA ARG A 98 12.28 3.75 9.54
C ARG A 98 11.00 3.36 8.83
N ILE A 99 9.96 3.08 9.60
CA ILE A 99 8.62 2.84 9.07
C ILE A 99 7.85 4.16 9.06
N ILE A 100 7.24 4.49 7.93
CA ILE A 100 6.57 5.76 7.71
C ILE A 100 5.09 5.53 7.35
N ASP A 101 4.21 6.11 8.17
CA ASP A 101 2.76 6.15 7.97
C ASP A 101 2.40 6.80 6.61
N VAL A 102 1.69 6.05 5.74
CA VAL A 102 1.16 6.54 4.46
C VAL A 102 -0.37 6.37 4.39
N LEU A 103 -1.08 7.47 4.12
CA LEU A 103 -2.48 7.68 4.51
C LEU A 103 -3.11 8.71 3.53
N TRP A 104 -4.27 8.52 2.87
CA TRP A 104 -5.04 7.32 2.48
C TRP A 104 -4.85 7.02 0.98
N VAL A 105 -5.29 5.84 0.51
CA VAL A 105 -5.48 5.57 -0.93
C VAL A 105 -6.91 5.18 -1.26
N TYR A 106 -7.66 6.15 -1.78
CA TYR A 106 -8.65 6.05 -2.87
C TYR A 106 -9.09 7.51 -3.19
N PRO A 107 -9.70 7.84 -4.35
CA PRO A 107 -10.08 9.21 -4.66
C PRO A 107 -11.34 9.70 -3.91
N PHE A 108 -11.30 10.95 -3.49
CA PHE A 108 -12.27 11.60 -2.61
C PHE A 108 -12.58 13.01 -3.18
N ASN A 109 -13.80 13.53 -3.04
CA ASN A 109 -14.17 14.92 -3.35
C ASN A 109 -14.69 15.62 -2.08
N GLU A 110 -15.10 16.88 -2.16
CA GLU A 110 -15.63 17.62 -1.00
C GLU A 110 -16.84 16.94 -0.32
N ASN A 111 -17.62 16.14 -1.05
CA ASN A 111 -18.80 15.45 -0.55
C ASN A 111 -18.52 14.04 0.02
N GLY A 112 -17.43 13.37 -0.37
CA GLY A 112 -17.15 12.01 0.11
C GLY A 112 -16.21 11.13 -0.74
N PRO A 113 -16.21 9.80 -0.50
CA PRO A 113 -15.52 8.84 -1.34
C PRO A 113 -16.19 8.75 -2.72
N LEU A 114 -15.41 8.74 -3.81
CA LEU A 114 -15.99 8.59 -5.16
C LEU A 114 -16.56 7.19 -5.44
N TYR A 115 -16.14 6.18 -4.67
CA TYR A 115 -16.62 4.81 -4.80
C TYR A 115 -17.12 4.29 -3.45
N ARG A 116 -18.35 3.78 -3.43
CA ARG A 116 -19.07 3.29 -2.25
C ARG A 116 -18.65 1.88 -1.81
N SER A 117 -18.33 1.02 -2.77
CA SER A 117 -18.10 -0.42 -2.55
C SER A 117 -17.29 -1.06 -3.68
N GLY A 118 -16.88 -2.31 -3.47
CA GLY A 118 -15.98 -3.08 -4.34
C GLY A 118 -14.57 -3.20 -3.78
N SER A 119 -13.72 -3.97 -4.45
CA SER A 119 -12.29 -4.10 -4.11
C SER A 119 -11.45 -4.55 -5.29
N ALA A 120 -10.16 -4.24 -5.22
CA ALA A 120 -9.18 -4.51 -6.26
C ALA A 120 -7.79 -4.83 -5.68
N ILE A 121 -7.00 -5.54 -6.46
CA ILE A 121 -5.54 -5.56 -6.36
C ILE A 121 -5.02 -4.37 -7.18
N CYS A 122 -4.19 -3.54 -6.56
CA CYS A 122 -3.52 -2.41 -7.20
C CYS A 122 -2.03 -2.42 -6.87
N CYS A 123 -1.23 -1.62 -7.58
CA CYS A 123 0.13 -1.28 -7.19
C CYS A 123 0.40 0.22 -7.36
N PHE A 124 1.50 0.70 -6.78
CA PHE A 124 2.06 2.01 -7.09
C PHE A 124 3.11 1.89 -8.19
N GLU A 125 3.14 2.84 -9.12
CA GLU A 125 4.15 2.94 -10.16
C GLU A 125 4.58 4.40 -10.39
N LEU A 126 5.73 4.60 -11.02
CA LEU A 126 6.10 5.92 -11.55
C LEU A 126 5.29 6.21 -12.83
N SER A 127 4.82 7.44 -12.93
CA SER A 127 3.99 7.89 -14.04
C SER A 127 4.81 8.31 -15.25
N ASN A 128 4.61 7.60 -16.36
CA ASN A 128 5.13 7.96 -17.69
C ASN A 128 4.12 8.78 -18.54
N LEU A 129 3.06 9.31 -17.91
CA LEU A 129 2.05 10.14 -18.60
C LEU A 129 2.63 11.52 -18.99
N PRO A 130 2.34 12.05 -20.21
CA PRO A 130 2.86 13.34 -20.66
C PRO A 130 2.51 14.52 -19.75
N GLU A 131 1.31 14.56 -19.17
CA GLU A 131 0.91 15.63 -18.23
C GLU A 131 1.64 15.57 -16.86
N HIS A 132 2.52 14.59 -16.67
CA HIS A 132 3.42 14.41 -15.53
C HIS A 132 4.90 14.53 -15.88
N GLU A 133 5.25 14.85 -17.13
CA GLU A 133 6.61 15.10 -17.58
C GLU A 133 7.34 16.14 -16.71
N GLY A 134 8.65 15.99 -16.55
CA GLY A 134 9.46 16.80 -15.64
C GLY A 134 9.14 16.59 -14.14
N THR A 135 8.34 15.58 -13.76
CA THR A 135 8.00 15.28 -12.36
C THR A 135 8.15 13.81 -12.02
N ARG A 136 8.79 13.48 -10.88
CA ARG A 136 8.70 12.14 -10.29
C ARG A 136 7.34 12.00 -9.61
N SER A 137 6.31 11.67 -10.39
CA SER A 137 4.95 11.46 -9.89
C SER A 137 4.64 9.98 -9.78
N VAL A 138 4.08 9.56 -8.63
CA VAL A 138 3.56 8.21 -8.42
C VAL A 138 2.09 8.18 -8.80
N VAL A 139 1.65 7.12 -9.46
CA VAL A 139 0.24 6.82 -9.75
C VAL A 139 -0.11 5.41 -9.28
N ILE A 140 -1.40 5.07 -9.30
CA ILE A 140 -1.90 3.76 -8.88
C ILE A 140 -2.42 3.03 -10.11
N ARG A 141 -1.90 1.83 -10.39
CA ARG A 141 -2.47 0.94 -11.42
C ARG A 141 -3.36 -0.10 -10.77
N VAL A 142 -4.51 -0.36 -11.40
CA VAL A 142 -5.44 -1.44 -11.06
C VAL A 142 -4.96 -2.69 -11.77
N LEU A 143 -4.55 -3.70 -11.01
CA LEU A 143 -4.06 -4.97 -11.56
C LEU A 143 -5.19 -5.98 -11.76
N LYS A 144 -6.14 -6.03 -10.83
CA LYS A 144 -7.29 -6.94 -10.87
C LYS A 144 -8.45 -6.43 -10.02
N ILE A 145 -9.69 -6.54 -10.50
CA ILE A 145 -10.91 -6.27 -9.74
C ILE A 145 -11.38 -7.58 -9.09
N LEU A 146 -11.82 -7.50 -7.83
CA LEU A 146 -12.16 -8.66 -7.00
C LEU A 146 -13.63 -8.68 -6.56
N GLU A 147 -14.16 -7.50 -6.23
CA GLU A 147 -15.60 -7.26 -5.95
C GLU A 147 -16.03 -6.08 -6.83
N PRO A 148 -17.17 -6.13 -7.54
CA PRO A 148 -17.63 -5.06 -8.43
C PRO A 148 -17.62 -3.67 -7.78
N ILE A 149 -17.06 -2.68 -8.48
CA ILE A 149 -16.82 -1.34 -7.94
C ILE A 149 -18.04 -0.47 -8.17
N THR A 150 -18.68 -0.03 -7.08
CA THR A 150 -19.87 0.81 -7.14
C THR A 150 -19.48 2.27 -6.96
N GLN A 151 -19.80 3.12 -7.93
CA GLN A 151 -19.64 4.56 -7.82
C GLN A 151 -20.57 5.14 -6.73
N THR A 152 -20.14 6.22 -6.10
CA THR A 152 -20.99 7.02 -5.21
C THR A 152 -21.87 7.92 -6.08
N PRO A 153 -23.21 7.97 -5.87
CA PRO A 153 -24.08 8.92 -6.59
C PRO A 153 -23.56 10.35 -6.48
N GLN A 154 -23.65 11.12 -7.57
CA GLN A 154 -23.27 12.53 -7.61
C GLN A 154 -24.53 13.38 -7.77
N ASP A 155 -24.59 14.49 -7.04
CA ASP A 155 -25.76 15.39 -7.02
C ASP A 155 -25.89 16.19 -8.32
N ASP A 156 -24.78 16.42 -9.03
CA ASP A 156 -24.75 17.01 -10.36
C ASP A 156 -24.55 15.89 -11.42
N PRO A 157 -25.55 15.61 -12.28
CA PRO A 157 -25.49 14.53 -13.27
C PRO A 157 -24.47 14.76 -14.39
N ARG A 158 -23.86 15.95 -14.48
CA ARG A 158 -22.73 16.21 -15.40
C ARG A 158 -21.44 15.54 -14.90
N ILE A 159 -21.35 15.28 -13.60
CA ILE A 159 -20.16 14.72 -12.94
C ILE A 159 -20.11 13.21 -13.15
N HIS A 160 -19.64 12.83 -14.33
CA HIS A 160 -19.35 11.45 -14.67
C HIS A 160 -18.09 11.00 -13.93
N LEU A 161 -18.28 10.13 -12.94
CA LEU A 161 -17.16 9.47 -12.28
C LEU A 161 -16.51 8.48 -13.26
N PRO A 162 -15.17 8.39 -13.28
CA PRO A 162 -14.49 7.46 -14.17
C PRO A 162 -14.81 6.01 -13.80
N GLU A 163 -14.90 5.16 -14.81
CA GLU A 163 -14.90 3.71 -14.62
C GLU A 163 -13.52 3.25 -14.13
N VAL A 164 -13.50 2.25 -13.25
CA VAL A 164 -12.28 1.60 -12.77
C VAL A 164 -12.13 0.28 -13.52
N VAL A 165 -11.12 0.19 -14.38
CA VAL A 165 -10.88 -0.95 -15.28
C VAL A 165 -9.55 -1.64 -14.96
N GLU A 166 -9.47 -2.95 -15.19
CA GLU A 166 -8.22 -3.72 -15.06
C GLU A 166 -7.16 -3.24 -16.04
N GLY A 167 -5.88 -3.28 -15.61
CA GLY A 167 -4.76 -2.67 -16.32
C GLY A 167 -4.75 -1.13 -16.32
N GLY A 168 -5.88 -0.47 -16.00
CA GLY A 168 -6.03 0.97 -15.99
C GLY A 168 -5.40 1.68 -14.78
N LEU A 169 -5.22 3.00 -14.90
CA LEU A 169 -4.80 3.84 -13.78
C LEU A 169 -6.02 4.30 -12.97
N LEU A 170 -5.92 4.33 -11.64
CA LEU A 170 -7.00 4.76 -10.76
C LEU A 170 -7.22 6.27 -10.89
N LYS A 171 -8.32 6.64 -11.53
CA LYS A 171 -8.73 8.04 -11.72
C LYS A 171 -9.63 8.51 -10.58
N GLY A 172 -9.51 9.80 -10.27
CA GLY A 172 -10.32 10.52 -9.30
C GLY A 172 -11.19 11.59 -9.95
N TRP A 173 -11.36 12.71 -9.24
CA TRP A 173 -12.25 13.80 -9.62
C TRP A 173 -11.94 14.36 -11.02
N LEU A 174 -12.99 14.70 -11.77
CA LEU A 174 -12.92 15.21 -13.14
C LEU A 174 -12.09 14.31 -14.09
N ASN A 175 -12.20 12.98 -13.95
CA ASN A 175 -11.50 11.98 -14.79
C ASN A 175 -9.95 12.07 -14.74
N LYS A 176 -9.39 12.81 -13.78
CA LYS A 176 -7.93 13.00 -13.64
C LYS A 176 -7.28 11.80 -12.93
N VAL A 177 -6.12 11.37 -13.40
CA VAL A 177 -5.36 10.27 -12.78
C VAL A 177 -4.93 10.65 -11.35
N THR A 178 -5.11 9.73 -10.41
CA THR A 178 -4.71 9.96 -9.00
C THR A 178 -3.19 9.97 -8.90
N ARG A 179 -2.61 11.17 -8.72
CA ARG A 179 -1.15 11.39 -8.74
C ARG A 179 -0.60 11.88 -7.40
N TYR A 180 0.61 11.44 -7.08
CA TYR A 180 1.38 11.88 -5.92
C TYR A 180 2.75 12.39 -6.40
N LYS A 181 2.90 13.72 -6.56
CA LYS A 181 4.19 14.32 -6.95
C LYS A 181 5.18 14.22 -5.80
N ILE A 182 6.21 13.39 -5.96
CA ILE A 182 7.33 13.32 -5.01
C ILE A 182 8.08 14.66 -5.07
N ARG A 183 8.13 15.36 -3.93
CA ARG A 183 8.94 16.56 -3.74
C ARG A 183 10.29 16.16 -3.13
N LYS A 184 11.36 16.88 -3.48
CA LYS A 184 12.68 16.69 -2.87
C LYS A 184 12.73 17.20 -1.43
N ASP A 185 11.98 18.27 -1.12
CA ASP A 185 12.08 18.99 0.15
C ASP A 185 11.62 18.21 1.39
N GLU A 186 12.47 18.30 2.42
CA GLU A 186 12.34 17.64 3.72
C GLU A 186 11.29 18.27 4.66
N LYS A 187 10.81 19.48 4.36
CA LYS A 187 10.18 20.36 5.35
C LYS A 187 8.65 20.28 5.44
N LEU A 188 7.99 19.45 4.62
CA LEU A 188 6.54 19.22 4.72
C LEU A 188 6.22 18.25 5.86
N THR A 189 6.12 18.78 7.07
CA THR A 189 5.46 18.11 8.21
C THR A 189 3.97 18.01 7.93
N GLY A 190 3.39 16.83 8.16
CA GLY A 190 1.95 16.57 8.00
C GLY A 190 1.51 15.96 6.66
N ASP A 191 2.28 16.05 5.57
CA ASP A 191 1.92 15.36 4.31
C ASP A 191 2.23 13.86 4.39
N GLN A 192 1.21 13.08 4.73
CA GLN A 192 1.25 11.63 4.86
C GLN A 192 1.53 10.89 3.53
N ARG A 193 1.58 11.60 2.40
CA ARG A 193 1.94 11.00 1.10
C ARG A 193 3.44 11.04 0.84
N ARG A 194 4.22 11.75 1.69
CA ARG A 194 5.69 11.85 1.63
C ARG A 194 6.38 10.48 1.62
N GLY A 195 5.84 9.49 2.34
CA GLY A 195 6.42 8.14 2.41
C GLY A 195 6.60 7.46 1.04
N LEU A 196 5.79 7.81 0.04
CA LEU A 196 5.92 7.27 -1.32
C LEU A 196 7.26 7.61 -2.00
N ARG A 197 8.02 8.59 -1.51
CA ARG A 197 9.35 8.93 -2.05
C ARG A 197 10.40 7.83 -1.86
N TYR A 198 10.21 6.97 -0.86
CA TYR A 198 11.14 5.92 -0.45
C TYR A 198 10.85 4.55 -1.08
N LEU A 199 9.71 4.40 -1.76
CA LEU A 199 9.49 3.24 -2.63
C LEU A 199 10.61 3.21 -3.68
N LYS A 200 11.26 2.05 -3.79
CA LYS A 200 12.36 1.83 -4.75
C LYS A 200 11.87 1.10 -5.99
N GLU A 201 12.65 1.20 -7.04
CA GLU A 201 12.43 0.49 -8.30
C GLU A 201 13.16 -0.86 -8.20
N TYR A 202 12.42 -1.91 -7.83
CA TYR A 202 12.91 -3.29 -7.75
C TYR A 202 12.31 -4.10 -8.91
N PRO A 203 13.07 -4.39 -10.00
CA PRO A 203 12.53 -5.09 -11.17
C PRO A 203 11.89 -6.45 -10.83
N GLU A 204 12.51 -7.20 -9.91
CA GLU A 204 12.07 -8.54 -9.50
C GLU A 204 10.75 -8.53 -8.71
N ALA A 205 10.40 -7.42 -8.06
CA ALA A 205 9.15 -7.28 -7.29
C ALA A 205 7.89 -7.29 -8.19
N ILE A 206 8.04 -7.07 -9.49
CA ILE A 206 6.96 -7.06 -10.49
C ILE A 206 6.54 -8.50 -10.87
N VAL A 207 7.47 -9.46 -10.81
CA VAL A 207 7.27 -10.83 -11.34
C VAL A 207 6.64 -11.79 -10.32
N SER A 208 6.82 -11.54 -9.01
CA SER A 208 6.57 -12.52 -7.94
C SER A 208 5.14 -12.51 -7.35
N ALA A 209 4.19 -11.78 -7.94
CA ALA A 209 2.93 -11.43 -7.26
C ALA A 209 1.63 -11.64 -8.06
N LEU A 210 1.69 -12.25 -9.25
CA LEU A 210 0.53 -12.66 -10.05
C LEU A 210 0.56 -14.13 -10.50
N SER A 211 1.65 -14.85 -10.19
CA SER A 211 1.70 -16.32 -10.10
C SER A 211 0.90 -16.86 -8.92
#